data_AF-A0A1E5SPD8-F1
#
_entry.id   AF-A0A1E5SPD8-F1
#
_cell.length_a   1.000
_cell.length_b   1.000
_cell.length_c   1.000
_cell.angle_alpha   90.00
_cell.angle_beta   90.00
_cell.angle_gamma   90.00
#
_symmetry.space_group_name_H-M   'P 1'
#
loop_
_entity.id
_entity.type
_entity.pdbx_description
1 polymer ?
#
loop_
_entity_poly.entity_id
_entity_poly.type
_entity_poly.pdbx_seq_one_letter_code
_entity_poly.pdbx_strand_id
1 'polypeptide(L)'
;MKTLRLILALWLMCLTQVLAAQIIPNKTKSVFDAKYPEATQVSWSILENSNGYQVGFIDQKKHRHAIFSTEAKWVETITIINNKRELPGLVRLTVDETYPKSSYDWMKLSEKPEGSFYVVAITSGTEENEHMLLTLTKEGDITSVSRDNKSHRKR
;
A
#
# COMPACT_ATOMS: atom_id res chain seq x y z
N MET A 1 48.68 -24.35 -28.18
CA MET A 1 47.64 -23.45 -28.73
C MET A 1 46.26 -24.12 -28.87
N LYS A 2 45.77 -24.86 -27.85
CA LYS A 2 44.39 -25.41 -27.87
C LYS A 2 43.61 -25.21 -26.57
N THR A 3 44.26 -24.77 -25.49
CA THR A 3 43.61 -24.40 -24.21
C THR A 3 43.21 -22.93 -24.12
N LEU A 4 43.69 -22.08 -25.04
CA LEU A 4 43.41 -20.64 -25.04
C LEU A 4 42.02 -20.26 -25.61
N ARG A 5 41.30 -21.21 -26.21
CA ARG A 5 39.96 -20.97 -26.79
C ARG A 5 38.80 -21.19 -25.81
N LEU A 6 39.06 -21.79 -24.64
CA LEU A 6 38.01 -22.09 -23.66
C LEU A 6 37.78 -20.97 -22.63
N ILE A 7 38.72 -20.04 -22.47
CA ILE A 7 38.59 -18.94 -21.49
C ILE A 7 37.85 -17.73 -22.09
N LEU A 8 37.89 -17.54 -23.42
CA LEU A 8 37.18 -16.45 -24.10
C LEU A 8 35.65 -16.66 -24.17
N ALA A 9 35.19 -17.91 -24.11
CA ALA A 9 33.76 -18.24 -24.11
C ALA A 9 33.09 -18.04 -22.74
N LEU A 10 33.85 -18.12 -21.65
CA LEU A 10 33.31 -17.97 -20.30
C LEU A 10 33.09 -16.50 -19.88
N TRP A 11 33.77 -15.56 -20.55
CA TRP A 11 33.58 -14.11 -20.34
C TRP A 11 32.37 -13.53 -21.08
N LEU A 12 31.85 -14.20 -22.12
CA LEU A 12 30.69 -13.71 -22.86
C LEU A 12 29.34 -14.08 -22.19
N MET A 13 29.34 -15.06 -21.26
CA MET A 13 28.12 -15.46 -20.53
C MET A 13 27.77 -14.52 -19.37
N CYS A 14 28.65 -13.60 -18.98
CA CYS A 14 28.41 -12.69 -17.85
C CYS A 14 27.66 -11.39 -18.22
N LEU A 15 27.43 -11.13 -19.51
CA LEU A 15 26.85 -9.86 -19.99
C LEU A 15 25.37 -9.93 -20.40
N THR A 16 24.65 -11.00 -20.04
CA THR A 16 23.20 -11.12 -20.32
C THR A 16 22.38 -11.29 -19.04
N GLN A 17 22.75 -10.60 -17.96
CA GLN A 17 21.72 -10.17 -17.03
C GLN A 17 21.01 -8.99 -17.67
N VAL A 18 20.20 -9.27 -18.69
CA VAL A 18 19.16 -8.34 -19.14
C VAL A 18 18.32 -8.08 -17.90
N LEU A 19 18.40 -6.86 -17.40
CA LEU A 19 17.52 -6.34 -16.37
C LEU A 19 16.11 -6.68 -16.84
N ALA A 20 15.47 -7.69 -16.22
CA ALA A 20 14.11 -8.05 -16.57
C ALA A 20 13.25 -6.84 -16.21
N ALA A 21 12.94 -6.00 -17.20
CA ALA A 21 11.99 -4.93 -17.04
C ALA A 21 10.72 -5.58 -16.53
N GLN A 22 10.29 -5.23 -15.32
CA GLN A 22 9.12 -5.80 -14.69
C GLN A 22 7.88 -5.33 -15.46
N ILE A 23 7.34 -6.18 -16.34
CA ILE A 23 6.21 -5.84 -17.21
C ILE A 23 4.89 -6.06 -16.47
N ILE A 24 4.10 -5.00 -16.34
CA ILE A 24 2.71 -5.08 -15.88
C ILE A 24 1.81 -5.56 -17.03
N PRO A 25 1.03 -6.65 -16.87
CA PRO A 25 0.15 -7.15 -17.92
C PRO A 25 -0.88 -6.12 -18.40
N ASN A 26 -1.13 -6.07 -19.71
CA ASN A 26 -2.12 -5.16 -20.30
C ASN A 26 -3.53 -5.39 -19.73
N LYS A 27 -3.90 -6.64 -19.43
CA LYS A 27 -5.17 -6.97 -18.78
C LYS A 27 -5.34 -6.23 -17.45
N THR A 28 -4.30 -6.19 -16.62
CA THR A 28 -4.33 -5.48 -15.33
C THR A 28 -4.50 -3.97 -15.53
N LYS A 29 -3.80 -3.39 -16.51
CA LYS A 29 -3.95 -1.97 -16.86
C LYS A 29 -5.39 -1.65 -17.30
N SER A 30 -5.97 -2.46 -18.19
CA SER A 30 -7.35 -2.27 -18.65
C SER A 30 -8.38 -2.40 -17.52
N VAL A 31 -8.19 -3.32 -16.57
CA VAL A 31 -9.08 -3.43 -15.40
C VAL A 31 -8.93 -2.20 -14.49
N PHE A 32 -7.73 -1.67 -14.32
CA PHE A 32 -7.48 -0.43 -13.60
C PHE A 32 -8.16 0.76 -14.29
N ASP A 33 -7.93 0.97 -15.58
CA ASP A 33 -8.49 2.09 -16.35
C ASP A 33 -10.02 2.07 -16.35
N ALA A 34 -10.62 0.87 -16.42
CA ALA A 34 -12.08 0.71 -16.32
C ALA A 34 -12.63 1.06 -14.93
N LYS A 35 -11.86 0.82 -13.87
CA LYS A 35 -12.27 1.10 -12.48
C LYS A 35 -12.00 2.55 -12.08
N TYR A 36 -10.97 3.18 -12.63
CA TYR A 36 -10.56 4.56 -12.33
C TYR A 36 -10.33 5.36 -13.62
N PRO A 37 -11.39 5.65 -14.40
CA PRO A 37 -11.27 6.31 -15.70
C PRO A 37 -10.66 7.73 -15.61
N GLU A 38 -10.81 8.39 -14.45
CA GLU A 38 -10.30 9.75 -14.21
C GLU A 38 -8.94 9.76 -13.48
N ALA A 39 -8.27 8.61 -13.35
CA ALA A 39 -6.99 8.52 -12.66
C ALA A 39 -5.90 9.29 -13.39
N THR A 40 -5.11 10.03 -12.62
CA THR A 40 -3.93 10.78 -13.10
C THR A 40 -2.70 10.41 -12.29
N GLN A 41 -1.52 10.79 -12.77
CA GLN A 41 -0.24 10.50 -12.11
C GLN A 41 -0.06 9.00 -11.76
N VAL A 42 -0.43 8.15 -12.72
CA VAL A 42 -0.44 6.69 -12.57
C VAL A 42 0.99 6.15 -12.56
N SER A 43 1.35 5.43 -11.49
CA SER A 43 2.65 4.79 -11.31
C SER A 43 2.48 3.34 -10.85
N TRP A 44 3.06 2.40 -11.59
CA TRP A 44 2.93 0.97 -11.32
C TRP A 44 4.16 0.41 -10.61
N SER A 45 3.95 -0.60 -9.78
CA SER A 45 5.00 -1.35 -9.10
C SER A 45 4.56 -2.81 -8.91
N ILE A 46 5.51 -3.75 -8.94
CA ILE A 46 5.25 -5.15 -8.57
C ILE A 46 5.43 -5.30 -7.06
N LEU A 47 4.51 -6.01 -6.42
CA LEU A 47 4.64 -6.38 -5.02
C LEU A 47 5.52 -7.62 -4.89
N GLU A 48 6.79 -7.43 -4.51
CA GLU A 48 7.83 -8.48 -4.46
C GLU A 48 7.42 -9.73 -3.66
N ASN A 49 6.58 -9.57 -2.64
CA ASN A 49 6.24 -10.65 -1.70
C ASN A 49 4.83 -11.23 -1.87
N SER A 50 3.96 -10.65 -2.71
CA SER A 50 2.54 -11.03 -2.77
C SER A 50 2.05 -11.43 -4.16
N ASN A 51 2.94 -11.57 -5.15
CA ASN A 51 2.58 -11.86 -6.54
C ASN A 51 1.40 -10.99 -7.02
N GLY A 52 1.56 -9.67 -6.89
CA GLY A 52 0.52 -8.72 -7.27
C GLY A 52 1.11 -7.44 -7.86
N TYR A 53 0.22 -6.58 -8.32
CA TYR A 53 0.54 -5.29 -8.91
C TYR A 53 -0.05 -4.20 -8.03
N GLN A 54 0.77 -3.23 -7.66
CA GLN A 54 0.31 -2.00 -7.02
C GLN A 54 0.36 -0.88 -8.05
N VAL A 55 -0.66 -0.03 -8.04
CA VAL A 55 -0.69 1.21 -8.81
C VAL A 55 -0.99 2.37 -7.87
N GLY A 56 -0.07 3.32 -7.78
CA GLY A 56 -0.28 4.62 -7.15
C GLY A 56 -0.84 5.62 -8.17
N PHE A 57 -1.81 6.42 -7.77
CA PHE A 57 -2.47 7.38 -8.66
C PHE A 57 -3.18 8.48 -7.85
N ILE A 58 -3.59 9.54 -8.53
CA ILE A 58 -4.48 10.57 -8.01
C ILE A 58 -5.85 10.38 -8.66
N ASP A 59 -6.88 10.25 -7.83
CA ASP A 59 -8.28 10.23 -8.23
C ASP A 59 -9.12 11.03 -7.24
N GLN A 60 -10.04 11.85 -7.76
CA GLN A 60 -10.84 12.80 -6.98
C GLN A 60 -9.99 13.68 -6.02
N LYS A 61 -8.81 14.11 -6.48
CA LYS A 61 -7.82 14.89 -5.70
C LYS A 61 -7.28 14.16 -4.46
N LYS A 62 -7.40 12.84 -4.38
CA LYS A 62 -6.85 12.00 -3.31
C LYS A 62 -5.75 11.11 -3.85
N HIS A 63 -4.68 10.95 -3.08
CA HIS A 63 -3.66 9.95 -3.35
C HIS A 63 -4.22 8.57 -2.99
N ARG A 64 -4.17 7.65 -3.96
CA ARG A 64 -4.67 6.29 -3.81
C ARG A 64 -3.63 5.28 -4.27
N HIS A 65 -3.70 4.10 -3.67
CA HIS A 65 -3.03 2.90 -4.15
C HIS A 65 -4.08 1.84 -4.41
N ALA A 66 -4.09 1.23 -5.58
CA ALA A 66 -4.89 0.04 -5.85
C ALA A 66 -3.98 -1.17 -5.99
N ILE A 67 -4.42 -2.29 -5.45
CA ILE A 67 -3.73 -3.58 -5.52
C ILE A 67 -4.55 -4.52 -6.40
N PHE A 68 -3.87 -5.16 -7.35
CA PHE A 68 -4.43 -6.17 -8.23
C PHE A 68 -3.65 -7.49 -8.09
N SER A 69 -4.35 -8.62 -8.15
CA SER A 69 -3.71 -9.94 -8.19
C SER A 69 -3.06 -10.23 -9.54
N THR A 70 -2.27 -11.32 -9.63
CA THR A 70 -1.72 -11.84 -10.90
C THR A 70 -2.78 -12.13 -11.96
N GLU A 71 -4.01 -12.42 -11.57
CA GLU A 71 -5.13 -12.69 -12.49
C GLU A 71 -5.87 -11.43 -12.95
N ALA A 72 -5.35 -10.24 -12.59
CA ALA A 72 -5.93 -8.92 -12.79
C ALA A 72 -7.24 -8.69 -12.01
N LYS A 73 -7.40 -9.32 -10.84
CA LYS A 73 -8.54 -9.04 -9.95
C LYS A 73 -8.19 -7.91 -8.99
N TRP A 74 -9.12 -6.98 -8.80
CA TRP A 74 -8.98 -5.97 -7.75
C TRP A 74 -8.97 -6.62 -6.37
N VAL A 75 -8.01 -6.25 -5.53
CA VAL A 75 -7.81 -6.79 -4.18
C VAL A 75 -8.10 -5.73 -3.13
N GLU A 76 -7.60 -4.51 -3.32
CA GLU A 76 -7.74 -3.44 -2.35
C GLU A 76 -7.58 -2.07 -3.01
N THR A 77 -8.24 -1.06 -2.46
CA THR A 77 -7.89 0.35 -2.65
C THR A 77 -7.58 0.98 -1.31
N ILE A 78 -6.42 1.63 -1.24
CA ILE A 78 -6.00 2.42 -0.11
C ILE A 78 -6.10 3.88 -0.51
N THR A 79 -6.97 4.65 0.14
CA THR A 79 -7.04 6.10 0.00
C THR A 79 -6.34 6.75 1.19
N ILE A 80 -5.33 7.56 0.93
CA ILE A 80 -4.58 8.27 1.99
C ILE A 80 -5.44 9.41 2.55
N ILE A 81 -5.53 9.47 3.87
CA ILE A 81 -6.26 10.52 4.59
C ILE A 81 -5.22 11.40 5.28
N ASN A 82 -5.02 12.60 4.75
CA ASN A 82 -3.98 13.52 5.23
C ASN A 82 -4.42 14.36 6.44
N ASN A 83 -5.73 14.51 6.65
CA ASN A 83 -6.28 15.32 7.72
C ASN A 83 -7.34 14.54 8.49
N LYS A 84 -7.21 14.49 9.83
CA LYS A 84 -8.16 13.76 10.68
C LYS A 84 -9.60 14.26 10.58
N ARG A 85 -9.82 15.49 10.12
CA ARG A 85 -11.17 16.04 9.88
C ARG A 85 -11.89 15.38 8.71
N GLU A 86 -11.17 14.67 7.85
CA GLU A 86 -11.74 13.91 6.74
C GLU A 86 -12.20 12.50 7.17
N LEU A 87 -11.84 12.05 8.38
CA LEU A 87 -12.42 10.84 8.95
C LEU A 87 -13.91 11.06 9.25
N PRO A 88 -14.75 10.01 9.18
CA PRO A 88 -16.11 10.07 9.69
C PRO A 88 -16.13 10.53 11.15
N GLY A 89 -17.18 11.26 11.51
CA GLY A 89 -17.33 11.83 12.85
C GLY A 89 -17.22 10.76 13.96
N LEU A 90 -17.85 9.60 13.76
CA LEU A 90 -17.85 8.49 14.73
C LEU A 90 -16.48 7.81 14.85
N VAL A 91 -15.76 7.64 13.74
CA VAL A 91 -14.39 7.10 13.75
C VAL A 91 -13.48 8.00 14.57
N ARG A 92 -13.50 9.31 14.28
CA ARG A 92 -12.69 10.28 15.01
C ARG A 92 -13.07 10.35 16.49
N LEU A 93 -14.37 10.37 16.79
CA LEU A 93 -14.87 10.40 18.16
C LEU A 93 -14.37 9.18 18.94
N THR A 94 -14.52 7.98 18.38
CA THR A 94 -14.11 6.73 19.04
C THR A 94 -12.61 6.73 19.37
N VAL A 95 -11.76 7.17 18.43
CA VAL A 95 -10.32 7.26 18.67
C VAL A 95 -10.01 8.29 19.75
N ASP A 96 -10.60 9.49 19.68
CA ASP A 96 -10.36 10.59 20.62
C ASP A 96 -10.82 10.23 22.06
N GLU A 97 -11.93 9.49 22.22
CA GLU A 97 -12.48 9.05 23.52
C GLU A 97 -11.75 7.83 24.10
N THR A 98 -11.42 6.83 23.26
CA THR A 98 -10.75 5.60 23.70
C THR A 98 -9.28 5.83 24.01
N TYR A 99 -8.63 6.71 23.24
CA TYR A 99 -7.21 7.03 23.37
C TYR A 99 -7.02 8.54 23.58
N PRO A 100 -7.43 9.06 24.75
CA PRO A 100 -7.32 10.47 25.04
C PRO A 100 -5.86 10.90 25.01
N LYS A 101 -5.61 12.14 24.55
CA LYS A 101 -4.27 12.73 24.40
C LYS A 101 -3.37 12.04 23.36
N SER A 102 -3.87 11.08 22.59
CA SER A 102 -3.11 10.50 21.48
C SER A 102 -2.91 11.50 20.34
N SER A 103 -1.83 11.32 19.59
CA SER A 103 -1.61 11.98 18.30
C SER A 103 -1.88 11.02 17.15
N TYR A 104 -2.35 11.54 16.03
CA TYR A 104 -2.58 10.77 14.81
C TYR A 104 -1.31 10.80 13.96
N ASP A 105 -0.73 9.64 13.66
CA ASP A 105 0.49 9.50 12.87
C ASP A 105 0.19 9.47 11.37
N TRP A 106 -0.73 8.61 10.96
CA TRP A 106 -1.24 8.51 9.59
C TRP A 106 -2.60 7.82 9.58
N MET A 107 -3.38 8.08 8.53
CA MET A 107 -4.72 7.54 8.37
C MET A 107 -4.93 7.10 6.92
N LYS A 108 -5.71 6.05 6.74
CA LYS A 108 -6.15 5.60 5.42
C LYS A 108 -7.54 5.00 5.47
N LEU A 109 -8.24 5.07 4.34
CA LEU A 109 -9.39 4.22 4.06
C LEU A 109 -8.90 3.02 3.24
N SER A 110 -9.16 1.82 3.71
CA SER A 110 -8.91 0.55 3.03
C SER A 110 -10.23 -0.01 2.55
N GLU A 111 -10.40 -0.12 1.23
CA GLU A 111 -11.57 -0.70 0.58
C GLU A 111 -11.18 -2.05 0.00
N LYS A 112 -11.89 -3.10 0.39
CA LYS A 112 -11.67 -4.49 -0.03
C LYS A 112 -13.01 -5.14 -0.39
N PRO A 113 -13.05 -6.33 -1.02
CA PRO A 113 -14.29 -7.04 -1.27
C PRO A 113 -15.14 -7.29 -0.01
N GLU A 114 -14.50 -7.43 1.15
CA GLU A 114 -15.16 -7.66 2.44
C GLU A 114 -15.78 -6.40 3.05
N GLY A 115 -15.39 -5.20 2.57
CA GLY A 115 -15.90 -3.93 3.07
C GLY A 115 -14.85 -2.83 3.10
N SER A 116 -15.23 -1.71 3.73
CA SER A 116 -14.40 -0.52 3.88
C SER A 116 -14.05 -0.28 5.34
N PHE A 117 -12.76 -0.05 5.61
CA PHE A 117 -12.23 0.11 6.95
C PHE A 117 -11.33 1.34 7.04
N TYR A 118 -11.47 2.08 8.13
CA TYR A 118 -10.56 3.16 8.47
C TYR A 118 -9.42 2.58 9.28
N VAL A 119 -8.20 2.79 8.81
CA VAL A 119 -6.99 2.39 9.53
C VAL A 119 -6.30 3.66 10.02
N VAL A 120 -6.17 3.77 11.34
CA VAL A 120 -5.64 4.94 12.04
C VAL A 120 -4.44 4.50 12.85
N ALA A 121 -3.26 5.02 12.51
CA ALA A 121 -2.09 4.90 13.35
C ALA A 121 -2.05 6.06 14.34
N ILE A 122 -1.85 5.75 15.61
CA ILE A 122 -1.74 6.74 16.68
C ILE A 122 -0.47 6.52 17.51
N THR A 123 0.01 7.58 18.14
CA THR A 123 0.96 7.49 19.26
C THR A 123 0.20 7.78 20.54
N SER A 124 0.27 6.89 21.53
CA SER A 124 -0.39 7.11 22.83
C SER A 124 0.20 8.34 23.53
N GLY A 125 -0.66 9.12 24.18
CA GLY A 125 -0.23 10.25 25.02
C GLY A 125 0.22 9.84 26.43
N THR A 126 0.55 8.56 26.63
CA THR A 126 1.03 7.99 27.90
C THR A 126 2.55 8.05 27.99
N GLU A 127 3.12 7.82 29.17
CA GLU A 127 4.59 7.91 29.38
C GLU A 127 5.39 7.01 28.42
N GLU A 128 4.80 5.88 27.99
CA GLU A 128 5.45 4.90 27.11
C GLU A 128 5.41 5.25 25.61
N ASN A 129 4.63 6.27 25.19
CA ASN A 129 4.47 6.68 23.78
C ASN A 129 4.31 5.50 22.79
N GLU A 130 3.44 4.55 23.12
CA GLU A 130 3.23 3.36 22.30
C GLU A 130 2.61 3.75 20.95
N HIS A 131 3.15 3.19 19.86
CA HIS A 131 2.56 3.32 18.53
C HIS A 131 1.54 2.20 18.32
N MET A 132 0.31 2.57 18.00
CA MET A 132 -0.80 1.64 17.82
C MET A 132 -1.42 1.82 16.45
N LEU A 133 -1.91 0.72 15.89
CA LEU A 133 -2.68 0.68 14.67
C LEU A 133 -4.09 0.20 14.99
N LEU A 134 -5.07 1.06 14.73
CA LEU A 134 -6.49 0.81 14.94
C LEU A 134 -7.15 0.56 13.58
N THR A 135 -7.98 -0.47 13.48
CA THR A 135 -8.87 -0.67 12.33
C THR A 135 -10.30 -0.50 12.80
N LEU A 136 -11.06 0.35 12.12
CA LEU A 136 -12.42 0.72 12.50
C LEU A 136 -13.39 0.62 11.32
N THR A 137 -14.66 0.32 11.61
CA THR A 137 -15.76 0.47 10.67
C THR A 137 -16.10 1.96 10.47
N LYS A 138 -16.99 2.29 9.51
CA LYS A 138 -17.46 3.69 9.33
C LYS A 138 -18.32 4.17 10.51
N GLU A 139 -18.94 3.23 11.24
CA GLU A 139 -19.72 3.45 12.46
C GLU A 139 -18.82 3.73 13.68
N GLY A 140 -17.51 3.55 13.55
CA GLY A 140 -16.55 3.77 14.64
C GLY A 140 -16.23 2.53 15.45
N ASP A 141 -16.76 1.35 15.12
CA ASP A 141 -16.45 0.13 15.86
C ASP A 141 -15.01 -0.30 15.61
N ILE A 142 -14.22 -0.45 16.67
CA ILE A 142 -12.84 -0.96 16.59
C ILE A 142 -12.90 -2.47 16.33
N THR A 143 -12.43 -2.91 15.17
CA THR A 143 -12.39 -4.33 14.79
C THR A 143 -11.03 -4.97 15.05
N SER A 144 -9.97 -4.17 15.14
CA SER A 144 -8.62 -4.66 15.45
C SER A 144 -7.75 -3.56 16.06
N VAL A 145 -6.88 -3.97 16.99
CA VAL A 145 -5.84 -3.15 17.62
C VAL A 145 -4.53 -3.94 17.61
N SER A 146 -3.45 -3.32 17.13
CA SER A 146 -2.10 -3.91 17.15
C SER A 146 -1.04 -2.86 17.42
N ARG A 147 0.12 -3.24 17.99
CA ARG A 147 1.28 -2.33 18.02
C ARG A 147 1.79 -2.07 16.61
N ASP A 148 1.99 -0.80 16.27
CA ASP A 148 2.66 -0.39 15.04
C ASP A 148 4.17 -0.42 15.26
N ASN A 149 4.81 -1.52 14.88
CA ASN A 149 6.25 -1.65 14.98
C ASN A 149 6.88 -0.86 13.81
N LYS A 150 7.34 0.37 14.05
CA LYS A 150 7.89 1.33 13.06
C LYS A 150 9.00 0.80 12.14
N SER A 151 9.49 -0.43 12.30
CA SER A 151 10.61 -0.99 11.53
C SER A 151 10.30 -1.20 10.04
N HIS A 152 9.03 -1.18 9.60
CA HIS A 152 8.65 -1.45 8.21
C HIS A 152 8.51 -0.21 7.33
N ARG A 153 8.74 1.02 7.84
CA ARG A 153 8.61 2.27 7.07
C ARG A 153 9.86 2.68 6.27
N LYS A 154 10.91 1.85 6.24
CA LYS A 154 12.09 2.06 5.37
C LYS A 154 11.99 1.17 4.12
N ARG A 155 11.31 1.65 3.09
CA ARG A 155 11.59 1.32 1.68
C ARG A 155 11.26 2.53 0.83
#